data_AF-A0A1F4G497-F1
#
_entry.id   AF-A0A1F4G497-F1
#
_cell.length_a   1.000
_cell.length_b   1.000
_cell.length_c   1.000
_cell.angle_alpha   90.00
_cell.angle_beta   90.00
_cell.angle_gamma   90.00
#
_symmetry.space_group_name_H-M   'P 1'
#
loop_
_entity.id
_entity.type
_entity.pdbx_description
1 polymer ?
#
loop_
_entity_poly.entity_id
_entity_poly.type
_entity_poly.pdbx_seq_one_letter_code
_entity_poly.pdbx_strand_id
1 'polypeptide(L)'
;MKSRLEIVDLAWVFRDHLHEPPGQYPWGDMPFAAYCGLMGHEVRSSTGLGVGKTPVIPREVQSALFIHCERIFNQAENLFSQRDAGTLGPSTEPMRDLRDACLYLLSITSGMRNDEVIGIEVGAGRRELRDEVEYCWVTSVEHKTGKGRVEYMVPPMTLKVVEVLERYSEPLRAALKDEIDALEASIAQMNDASGRRDFVKRLIQARGDVQRVFLGVIYGKYNQITALSGVASRVAMLRLASKAGQEWKLSPHQCRRTYARTFVESRMGRQALVFLKWQFKHSSISMSQLYAANPAQDPALYEDMLAEYFDIKRDLLETWSSPDQRLSGGAGRKILEMRASAVPDRERLVANTAMQINIRATGHGWCIAQDSGCGGAGLYESTRCVDCRNSVIDEEHIGVWQGIHEQHREMLELDDLGPVANARIRRDLALSAKVIADFGVAVNGVIAEIQPIESSQI
;
A
#
# COMPACT_ATOMS: atom_id res chain seq x y z
N MET A 1 8.38 -24.72 17.13
CA MET A 1 8.23 -23.63 18.13
C MET A 1 6.85 -22.98 18.04
N LYS A 2 6.44 -22.47 16.86
CA LYS A 2 5.12 -21.89 16.58
C LYS A 2 3.92 -22.66 17.16
N SER A 3 3.78 -23.96 16.84
CA SER A 3 2.65 -24.78 17.30
C SER A 3 2.56 -24.99 18.82
N ARG A 4 3.67 -24.82 19.55
CA ARG A 4 3.69 -24.91 21.02
C ARG A 4 3.39 -23.58 21.70
N LEU A 5 3.62 -22.46 21.03
CA LEU A 5 3.41 -21.10 21.55
C LEU A 5 2.06 -20.51 21.11
N GLU A 6 1.46 -21.06 20.05
CA GLU A 6 0.13 -20.67 19.55
C GLU A 6 -0.97 -20.84 20.62
N ILE A 7 -0.83 -21.82 21.53
CA ILE A 7 -1.77 -21.99 22.65
C ILE A 7 -1.75 -20.82 23.64
N VAL A 8 -0.61 -20.13 23.78
CA VAL A 8 -0.45 -18.96 24.64
C VAL A 8 -1.04 -17.71 23.99
N ASP A 9 -0.93 -17.60 22.67
CA ASP A 9 -1.58 -16.50 21.93
C ASP A 9 -3.10 -16.68 21.89
N LEU A 10 -3.58 -17.91 21.72
CA LEU A 10 -5.00 -18.25 21.83
C LEU A 10 -5.52 -17.95 23.25
N ALA A 11 -4.76 -18.22 24.30
CA ALA A 11 -5.15 -17.86 25.67
C ALA A 11 -5.30 -16.34 25.86
N TRP A 12 -4.51 -15.52 25.16
CA TRP A 12 -4.70 -14.06 25.15
C TRP A 12 -5.90 -13.61 24.33
N VAL A 13 -6.07 -14.18 23.12
CA VAL A 13 -7.20 -13.87 22.22
C VAL A 13 -8.54 -14.23 22.85
N PHE A 14 -8.58 -15.30 23.66
CA PHE A 14 -9.77 -15.77 24.37
C PHE A 14 -9.74 -15.47 25.87
N ARG A 15 -8.96 -14.47 26.30
CA ARG A 15 -8.79 -14.14 27.73
C ARG A 15 -10.11 -13.89 28.45
N ASP A 16 -11.10 -13.30 27.78
CA ASP A 16 -12.42 -12.98 28.36
C ASP A 16 -13.27 -14.24 28.65
N HIS A 17 -12.75 -15.42 28.30
CA HIS A 17 -13.39 -16.72 28.52
C HIS A 17 -12.54 -17.67 29.39
N LEU A 18 -11.42 -17.18 29.95
CA LEU A 18 -10.58 -17.94 30.87
C LEU A 18 -10.96 -17.62 32.32
N HIS A 19 -10.95 -18.64 33.18
CA HIS A 19 -11.21 -18.47 34.62
C HIS A 19 -10.11 -17.64 35.31
N GLU A 20 -8.87 -17.71 34.81
CA GLU A 20 -7.74 -16.89 35.21
C GLU A 20 -7.03 -16.33 33.96
N PRO A 21 -7.43 -15.14 33.47
CA PRO A 21 -6.85 -14.58 32.26
C PRO A 21 -5.44 -14.00 32.49
N PRO A 22 -4.56 -14.07 31.48
CA PRO A 22 -3.29 -13.35 31.52
C PRO A 22 -3.51 -11.84 31.59
N GLY A 23 -2.89 -11.18 32.57
CA GLY A 23 -3.07 -9.74 32.82
C GLY A 23 -2.30 -8.80 31.87
N GLN A 24 -1.38 -9.34 31.06
CA GLN A 24 -0.60 -8.59 30.08
C GLN A 24 -0.42 -9.42 28.81
N TYR A 25 -0.24 -8.75 27.67
CA TYR A 25 -0.09 -9.43 26.39
C TYR A 25 1.17 -10.31 26.42
N PRO A 26 1.08 -11.64 26.16
CA PRO A 26 2.21 -12.54 26.38
C PRO A 26 3.45 -12.25 25.54
N TRP A 27 3.32 -11.44 24.48
CA TRP A 27 4.39 -11.13 23.54
C TRP A 27 4.90 -9.68 23.63
N GLY A 28 4.56 -8.96 24.70
CA GLY A 28 4.98 -7.57 24.93
C GLY A 28 4.30 -6.59 23.96
N ASP A 29 5.06 -5.65 23.39
CA ASP A 29 4.53 -4.65 22.44
C ASP A 29 4.41 -5.17 21.00
N MET A 30 4.82 -6.42 20.75
CA MET A 30 4.86 -7.01 19.41
C MET A 30 3.75 -8.06 19.25
N PRO A 31 3.04 -8.10 18.11
CA PRO A 31 2.07 -9.16 17.84
C PRO A 31 2.74 -10.54 17.75
N PHE A 32 2.03 -11.61 18.12
CA PHE A 32 2.52 -13.01 18.04
C PHE A 32 3.13 -13.37 16.69
N ALA A 33 2.55 -12.86 15.60
CA ALA A 33 3.08 -13.02 14.26
C ALA A 33 4.49 -12.42 14.11
N ALA A 34 4.76 -11.25 14.69
CA ALA A 34 6.09 -10.66 14.71
C ALA A 34 7.05 -11.45 15.63
N TYR A 35 6.58 -11.87 16.81
CA TYR A 35 7.36 -12.69 17.74
C TYR A 35 7.80 -14.03 17.13
N CYS A 36 6.95 -14.63 16.29
CA CYS A 36 7.25 -15.85 15.54
C CYS A 36 8.02 -15.62 14.23
N GLY A 37 8.43 -14.39 13.92
CA GLY A 37 9.15 -14.05 12.67
C GLY A 37 8.30 -14.20 11.40
N LEU A 38 6.98 -13.99 11.49
CA LEU A 38 6.01 -14.13 10.39
C LEU A 38 5.57 -12.79 9.79
N MET A 39 6.02 -11.66 10.34
CA MET A 39 5.85 -10.36 9.71
C MET A 39 6.94 -10.14 8.66
N GLY A 40 6.60 -10.43 7.40
CA GLY A 40 7.46 -10.14 6.24
C GLY A 40 8.36 -11.31 5.82
N HIS A 41 8.19 -11.72 4.55
CA HIS A 41 8.98 -12.70 3.80
C HIS A 41 9.17 -14.10 4.45
N GLU A 42 8.44 -15.09 3.91
CA GLU A 42 9.02 -16.43 3.82
C GLU A 42 10.30 -16.36 2.97
N VAL A 43 11.45 -16.10 3.60
CA VAL A 43 12.74 -16.50 3.07
C VAL A 43 12.84 -18.02 3.24
N ARG A 44 12.13 -18.74 2.38
CA ARG A 44 12.47 -20.13 2.09
C ARG A 44 13.46 -20.10 0.95
N SER A 45 14.73 -20.31 1.29
CA SER A 45 15.80 -20.56 0.33
C SER A 45 15.41 -21.73 -0.58
N SER A 46 15.02 -21.38 -1.80
CA SER A 46 14.99 -22.31 -2.92
C SER A 46 15.46 -21.55 -4.15
N THR A 47 16.48 -22.09 -4.79
CA THR A 47 17.11 -21.57 -5.99
C THR A 47 16.07 -21.45 -7.12
N GLY A 48 15.62 -20.21 -7.41
CA GLY A 48 14.84 -19.90 -8.62
C GLY A 48 13.57 -19.06 -8.47
N LEU A 49 13.55 -17.97 -7.67
CA LEU A 49 12.28 -17.31 -7.32
C LEU A 49 12.29 -15.77 -7.17
N GLY A 50 13.09 -15.04 -7.94
CA GLY A 50 13.09 -13.56 -8.01
C GLY A 50 12.24 -12.99 -9.15
N VAL A 51 10.95 -13.36 -9.23
CA VAL A 51 10.02 -12.78 -10.21
C VAL A 51 8.72 -12.41 -9.50
N GLY A 52 8.13 -11.28 -9.87
CA GLY A 52 6.67 -11.23 -9.99
C GLY A 52 6.24 -12.26 -11.04
N LYS A 53 6.15 -13.54 -10.66
CA LYS A 53 5.92 -14.71 -11.54
C LYS A 53 4.68 -14.62 -12.43
N THR A 54 3.80 -13.67 -12.16
CA THR A 54 2.43 -13.64 -12.66
C THR A 54 2.32 -12.83 -13.96
N PRO A 55 2.23 -13.43 -15.16
CA PRO A 55 2.30 -12.68 -16.41
C PRO A 55 1.13 -11.70 -16.59
N VAL A 56 1.36 -10.57 -17.27
CA VAL A 56 0.27 -9.68 -17.75
C VAL A 56 -0.63 -10.48 -18.70
N ILE A 57 -1.94 -10.24 -18.66
CA ILE A 57 -2.88 -10.91 -19.57
C ILE A 57 -2.60 -10.40 -20.99
N PRO A 58 -2.31 -11.28 -21.97
CA PRO A 58 -2.11 -10.86 -23.35
C PRO A 58 -3.35 -10.13 -23.89
N ARG A 59 -3.15 -9.11 -24.74
CA ARG A 59 -4.24 -8.24 -25.23
C ARG A 59 -5.37 -9.03 -25.90
N GLU A 60 -5.04 -10.05 -26.70
CA GLU A 60 -6.02 -10.92 -27.37
C GLU A 60 -6.86 -11.69 -26.35
N VAL A 61 -6.20 -12.32 -25.38
CA VAL A 61 -6.85 -13.04 -24.27
C VAL A 61 -7.73 -12.10 -23.45
N GLN A 62 -7.21 -10.91 -23.09
CA GLN A 62 -7.96 -9.90 -22.34
C GLN A 62 -9.22 -9.47 -23.10
N SER A 63 -9.11 -9.24 -24.40
CA SER A 63 -10.24 -8.84 -25.24
C SER A 63 -11.32 -9.93 -25.29
N ALA A 64 -10.92 -11.20 -25.48
CA ALA A 64 -11.84 -12.33 -25.48
C ALA A 64 -12.54 -12.51 -24.12
N LEU A 65 -11.78 -12.43 -23.02
CA LEU A 65 -12.31 -12.49 -21.65
C LEU A 65 -13.33 -11.36 -21.41
N PHE A 66 -12.98 -10.12 -21.77
CA PHE A 66 -13.83 -8.97 -21.52
C PHE A 66 -15.14 -9.07 -22.30
N ILE A 67 -15.09 -9.39 -23.60
CA ILE A 67 -16.29 -9.55 -24.44
C ILE A 67 -17.19 -10.67 -23.90
N HIS A 68 -16.61 -11.79 -23.48
CA HIS A 68 -17.35 -12.90 -22.89
C HIS A 68 -18.06 -12.47 -21.58
N CYS A 69 -17.34 -11.80 -20.68
CA CYS A 69 -17.89 -11.34 -19.41
C CYS A 69 -18.96 -10.27 -19.61
N GLU A 70 -18.75 -9.32 -20.52
CA GLU A 70 -19.70 -8.25 -20.82
C GLU A 70 -21.01 -8.83 -21.39
N ARG A 71 -20.93 -9.86 -22.25
CA ARG A 71 -22.12 -10.56 -22.75
C ARG A 71 -22.95 -11.17 -21.63
N ILE A 72 -22.31 -11.87 -20.68
CA ILE A 72 -22.99 -12.47 -19.53
C ILE A 72 -23.56 -11.37 -18.61
N PHE A 73 -22.76 -10.34 -18.35
CA PHE A 73 -23.14 -9.20 -17.51
C PHE A 73 -24.39 -8.50 -18.04
N ASN A 74 -24.48 -8.29 -19.36
CA ASN A 74 -25.65 -7.68 -20.00
C ASN A 74 -26.92 -8.56 -19.93
N GLN A 75 -26.81 -9.82 -19.53
CA GLN A 75 -27.95 -10.73 -19.31
C GLN A 75 -28.38 -10.79 -17.84
N ALA A 76 -27.75 -10.03 -16.94
CA ALA A 76 -27.97 -10.12 -15.49
C ALA A 76 -29.46 -10.01 -15.10
N GLU A 77 -30.18 -9.00 -15.61
CA GLU A 77 -31.61 -8.80 -15.30
C GLU A 77 -32.49 -9.98 -15.74
N ASN A 78 -32.19 -10.58 -16.89
CA ASN A 78 -32.90 -11.76 -17.36
C ASN A 78 -32.62 -12.98 -16.47
N LEU A 79 -31.35 -13.16 -16.06
CA LEU A 79 -30.97 -14.23 -15.13
C LEU A 79 -31.62 -14.06 -13.75
N PHE A 80 -31.69 -12.83 -13.24
CA PHE A 80 -32.40 -12.53 -12.00
C PHE A 80 -33.89 -12.81 -12.12
N SER A 81 -34.52 -12.39 -13.21
CA SER A 81 -35.95 -12.68 -13.46
C SER A 81 -36.24 -14.19 -13.46
N GLN A 82 -35.39 -14.99 -14.13
CA GLN A 82 -35.53 -16.45 -14.13
C GLN A 82 -35.28 -17.08 -12.75
N ARG A 83 -34.32 -16.55 -11.98
CA ARG A 83 -34.06 -16.98 -10.61
C ARG A 83 -35.25 -16.68 -9.71
N ASP A 84 -35.79 -15.48 -9.78
CA ASP A 84 -36.91 -15.06 -8.94
C ASP A 84 -38.21 -15.81 -9.27
N ALA A 85 -38.38 -16.19 -10.54
CA ALA A 85 -39.44 -17.10 -10.98
C ALA A 85 -39.21 -18.56 -10.55
N GLY A 86 -38.12 -18.87 -9.85
CA GLY A 86 -37.77 -20.22 -9.39
C GLY A 86 -37.23 -21.16 -10.48
N THR A 87 -37.04 -20.67 -11.70
CA THR A 87 -36.50 -21.46 -12.83
C THR A 87 -35.01 -21.74 -12.64
N LEU A 88 -34.28 -20.79 -12.03
CA LEU A 88 -32.86 -20.94 -11.70
C LEU A 88 -32.64 -20.89 -10.19
N GLY A 89 -31.91 -21.86 -9.65
CA GLY A 89 -31.38 -21.79 -8.29
C GLY A 89 -30.17 -20.84 -8.18
N PRO A 90 -29.84 -20.35 -6.97
CA PRO A 90 -28.78 -19.36 -6.75
C PRO A 90 -27.36 -19.87 -7.03
N SER A 91 -27.16 -21.18 -7.18
CA SER A 91 -25.88 -21.79 -7.54
C SER A 91 -25.94 -22.62 -8.82
N THR A 92 -26.97 -22.40 -9.63
CA THR A 92 -27.01 -22.91 -11.00
C THR A 92 -25.87 -22.33 -11.83
N GLU A 93 -25.50 -23.04 -12.89
CA GLU A 93 -24.38 -22.65 -13.75
C GLU A 93 -24.50 -21.22 -14.31
N PRO A 94 -25.66 -20.75 -14.83
CA PRO A 94 -25.79 -19.37 -15.30
C PRO A 94 -25.56 -18.33 -14.19
N MET A 95 -26.05 -18.58 -12.98
CA MET A 95 -25.85 -17.68 -11.82
C MET A 95 -24.38 -17.65 -11.40
N ARG A 96 -23.72 -18.82 -11.39
CA ARG A 96 -22.29 -18.93 -11.11
C ARG A 96 -21.44 -18.22 -12.15
N ASP A 97 -21.80 -18.33 -13.43
CA ASP A 97 -21.11 -17.68 -14.54
C ASP A 97 -21.25 -16.15 -14.45
N LEU A 98 -22.44 -15.65 -14.08
CA LEU A 98 -22.64 -14.22 -13.82
C LEU A 98 -21.72 -13.73 -12.69
N ARG A 99 -21.65 -14.45 -11.57
CA ARG A 99 -20.76 -14.10 -10.45
C ARG A 99 -19.28 -14.12 -10.87
N ASP A 100 -18.86 -15.13 -11.61
CA ASP A 100 -17.48 -15.27 -12.08
C ASP A 100 -17.11 -14.17 -13.11
N ALA A 101 -18.04 -13.80 -13.99
CA ALA A 101 -17.88 -12.65 -14.90
C ALA A 101 -17.75 -11.33 -14.13
N CYS A 102 -18.60 -11.11 -13.12
CA CYS A 102 -18.52 -9.93 -12.26
C CYS A 102 -17.19 -9.88 -11.47
N LEU A 103 -16.69 -11.03 -11.00
CA LEU A 103 -15.37 -11.13 -10.35
C LEU A 103 -14.26 -10.63 -11.28
N TYR A 104 -14.25 -11.06 -12.55
CA TYR A 104 -13.27 -10.61 -13.52
C TYR A 104 -13.40 -9.12 -13.84
N LEU A 105 -14.61 -8.66 -14.18
CA LEU A 105 -14.87 -7.26 -14.54
C LEU A 105 -14.47 -6.32 -13.40
N LEU A 106 -14.84 -6.64 -12.17
CA LEU A 106 -14.48 -5.82 -11.01
C LEU A 106 -12.97 -5.87 -10.74
N SER A 107 -12.31 -7.02 -10.90
CA SER A 107 -10.85 -7.15 -10.72
C SER A 107 -10.06 -6.35 -11.76
N ILE A 108 -10.45 -6.41 -13.03
CA ILE A 108 -9.70 -5.78 -14.14
C ILE A 108 -9.95 -4.26 -14.24
N THR A 109 -11.04 -3.75 -13.67
CA THR A 109 -11.42 -2.33 -13.75
C THR A 109 -11.13 -1.53 -12.47
N SER A 110 -10.85 -2.18 -11.35
CA SER A 110 -10.51 -1.51 -10.08
C SER A 110 -9.02 -1.57 -9.74
N GLY A 111 -8.33 -2.62 -10.19
CA GLY A 111 -6.96 -2.89 -9.78
C GLY A 111 -6.81 -3.31 -8.32
N MET A 112 -7.90 -3.65 -7.62
CA MET A 112 -7.90 -4.13 -6.24
C MET A 112 -7.19 -5.49 -6.09
N ARG A 113 -6.75 -5.84 -4.87
CA ARG A 113 -6.28 -7.21 -4.58
C ARG A 113 -7.46 -8.16 -4.53
N ASN A 114 -7.22 -9.45 -4.78
CA ASN A 114 -8.26 -10.48 -4.74
C ASN A 114 -9.05 -10.48 -3.42
N ASP A 115 -8.37 -10.40 -2.28
CA ASP A 115 -9.02 -10.45 -0.96
C ASP A 115 -9.87 -9.20 -0.69
N GLU A 116 -9.47 -8.06 -1.26
CA GLU A 116 -10.25 -6.81 -1.22
C GLU A 116 -11.46 -6.90 -2.16
N VAL A 117 -11.33 -7.55 -3.32
CA VAL A 117 -12.42 -7.75 -4.30
C VAL A 117 -13.50 -8.68 -3.76
N ILE A 118 -13.12 -9.90 -3.35
CA ILE A 118 -14.07 -10.87 -2.79
C ILE A 118 -14.63 -10.42 -1.44
N GLY A 119 -13.97 -9.44 -0.81
CA GLY A 119 -14.37 -8.85 0.45
C GLY A 119 -15.29 -7.65 0.38
N ILE A 120 -15.76 -7.27 -0.81
CA ILE A 120 -16.75 -6.19 -0.96
C ILE A 120 -18.05 -6.55 -0.24
N GLU A 121 -18.58 -5.54 0.45
CA GLU A 121 -19.84 -5.60 1.18
C GLU A 121 -20.92 -4.77 0.48
N VAL A 122 -22.19 -5.03 0.80
CA VAL A 122 -23.32 -4.24 0.30
C VAL A 122 -23.18 -2.76 0.68
N GLY A 123 -23.51 -1.87 -0.24
CA GLY A 123 -23.37 -0.42 -0.07
C GLY A 123 -21.95 0.10 -0.24
N ALA A 124 -21.04 -0.69 -0.83
CA ALA A 124 -19.64 -0.27 -1.03
C ALA A 124 -19.46 0.80 -2.11
N GLY A 125 -20.42 0.93 -3.04
CA GLY A 125 -20.35 1.88 -4.15
C GLY A 125 -20.86 3.27 -3.77
N ARG A 126 -20.15 4.33 -4.19
CA ARG A 126 -20.64 5.71 -4.13
C ARG A 126 -20.29 6.50 -5.38
N ARG A 127 -21.11 7.52 -5.68
CA ARG A 127 -20.86 8.53 -6.72
C ARG A 127 -20.62 9.87 -6.04
N GLU A 128 -19.72 10.67 -6.60
CA GLU A 128 -19.36 11.99 -6.10
C GLU A 128 -19.24 12.95 -7.28
N LEU A 129 -20.07 13.99 -7.31
CA LEU A 129 -19.99 15.03 -8.31
C LEU A 129 -19.06 16.15 -7.81
N ARG A 130 -18.01 16.44 -8.56
CA ARG A 130 -17.09 17.54 -8.26
C ARG A 130 -16.67 18.23 -9.54
N ASP A 131 -16.82 19.56 -9.57
CA ASP A 131 -16.47 20.39 -10.74
C ASP A 131 -17.10 19.86 -12.05
N GLU A 132 -18.39 19.49 -11.99
CA GLU A 132 -19.17 18.87 -13.09
C GLU A 132 -18.67 17.50 -13.57
N VAL A 133 -17.67 16.92 -12.92
CA VAL A 133 -17.16 15.57 -13.18
C VAL A 133 -17.71 14.59 -12.15
N GLU A 134 -18.34 13.50 -12.63
CA GLU A 134 -18.80 12.41 -11.77
C GLU A 134 -17.64 11.43 -11.50
N TYR A 135 -17.29 11.28 -10.23
CA TYR A 135 -16.34 10.31 -9.73
C TYR A 135 -17.07 9.12 -9.12
N CYS A 136 -16.61 7.92 -9.47
CA CYS A 136 -17.18 6.66 -8.98
C CYS A 136 -16.17 5.98 -8.05
N TRP A 137 -16.64 5.53 -6.89
CA TRP A 137 -15.79 4.98 -5.84
C TRP A 137 -16.34 3.65 -5.30
N VAL A 138 -15.43 2.72 -5.01
CA VAL A 138 -15.75 1.46 -4.33
C VAL A 138 -14.93 1.35 -3.04
N THR A 139 -15.62 1.09 -1.93
CA THR A 139 -15.00 0.85 -0.63
C THR A 139 -14.65 -0.63 -0.44
N SER A 140 -13.51 -0.91 0.19
CA SER A 140 -13.14 -2.26 0.66
C SER A 140 -12.25 -2.18 1.90
N VAL A 141 -11.83 -3.33 2.44
CA VAL A 141 -10.93 -3.44 3.60
C VAL A 141 -9.59 -4.04 3.16
N GLU A 142 -8.53 -3.28 3.38
CA GLU A 142 -7.14 -3.68 3.12
C GLU A 142 -6.55 -4.34 4.37
N HIS A 143 -6.28 -5.64 4.27
CA HIS A 143 -5.77 -6.43 5.39
C HIS A 143 -4.25 -6.62 5.41
N LYS A 144 -3.54 -6.49 4.27
CA LYS A 144 -2.12 -6.88 4.16
C LYS A 144 -1.16 -5.86 4.73
N THR A 145 -1.51 -4.58 4.68
CA THR A 145 -0.71 -3.47 5.21
C THR A 145 -1.32 -2.83 6.45
N GLY A 146 -2.42 -3.40 6.96
CA GLY A 146 -3.11 -2.93 8.16
C GLY A 146 -3.81 -1.58 7.98
N LYS A 147 -4.08 -1.16 6.74
CA LYS A 147 -4.69 0.16 6.45
C LYS A 147 -6.19 0.19 6.77
N GLY A 148 -6.85 -0.96 6.90
CA GLY A 148 -8.26 -1.04 7.21
C GLY A 148 -9.11 -0.56 6.03
N ARG A 149 -10.12 0.27 6.28
CA ARG A 149 -11.06 0.71 5.25
C ARG A 149 -10.38 1.63 4.22
N VAL A 150 -10.53 1.30 2.94
CA VAL A 150 -9.93 2.02 1.81
C VAL A 150 -10.94 2.24 0.68
N GLU A 151 -10.72 3.26 -0.15
CA GLU A 151 -11.55 3.56 -1.32
C GLU A 151 -10.75 3.45 -2.63
N TYR A 152 -11.39 2.97 -3.69
CA TYR A 152 -10.83 2.83 -5.03
C TYR A 152 -11.63 3.69 -6.00
N MET A 153 -10.94 4.54 -6.78
CA MET A 153 -11.58 5.26 -7.88
C MET A 153 -11.75 4.28 -9.03
N VAL A 154 -12.97 4.16 -9.57
CA VAL A 154 -13.32 3.15 -10.56
C VAL A 154 -14.14 3.75 -11.70
N PRO A 155 -14.20 3.13 -12.89
CA PRO A 155 -15.12 3.58 -13.92
C PRO A 155 -16.59 3.30 -13.54
N PRO A 156 -17.56 4.00 -14.14
CA PRO A 156 -19.00 3.79 -13.87
C PRO A 156 -19.45 2.34 -14.08
N MET A 157 -18.83 1.62 -15.02
CA MET A 157 -19.10 0.20 -15.23
C MET A 157 -18.85 -0.64 -13.98
N THR A 158 -17.79 -0.35 -13.21
CA THR A 158 -17.46 -1.09 -12.00
C THR A 158 -18.52 -0.92 -10.91
N LEU A 159 -19.13 0.27 -10.80
CA LEU A 159 -20.26 0.47 -9.89
C LEU A 159 -21.47 -0.38 -10.30
N LYS A 160 -21.79 -0.41 -11.59
CA LYS A 160 -22.87 -1.29 -12.09
C LYS A 160 -22.59 -2.76 -11.78
N VAL A 161 -21.32 -3.19 -11.83
CA VAL A 161 -20.93 -4.55 -11.42
C VAL A 161 -21.19 -4.80 -9.93
N VAL A 162 -20.92 -3.82 -9.06
CA VAL A 162 -21.26 -3.90 -7.63
C VAL A 162 -22.77 -3.96 -7.44
N GLU A 163 -23.54 -3.10 -8.10
CA GLU A 163 -25.02 -3.08 -8.05
C GLU A 163 -25.61 -4.46 -8.45
N VAL A 164 -25.11 -5.05 -9.54
CA VAL A 164 -25.50 -6.41 -9.98
C VAL A 164 -25.11 -7.47 -8.95
N LEU A 165 -23.93 -7.38 -8.35
CA LEU A 165 -23.50 -8.32 -7.31
C LEU A 165 -24.33 -8.19 -6.03
N GLU A 166 -24.75 -6.99 -5.66
CA GLU A 166 -25.65 -6.74 -4.54
C GLU A 166 -27.00 -7.42 -4.76
N ARG A 167 -27.57 -7.30 -5.98
CA ARG A 167 -28.80 -7.98 -6.39
C ARG A 167 -28.65 -9.50 -6.51
N TYR A 168 -27.50 -9.96 -6.97
CA TYR A 168 -27.16 -11.39 -7.04
C TYR A 168 -27.19 -12.03 -5.65
N SER A 169 -26.56 -11.39 -4.68
CA SER A 169 -26.33 -11.96 -3.35
C SER A 169 -27.44 -11.66 -2.33
N GLU A 170 -28.39 -10.78 -2.65
CA GLU A 170 -29.53 -10.44 -1.80
C GLU A 170 -30.28 -11.65 -1.19
N PRO A 171 -30.77 -12.65 -1.97
CA PRO A 171 -31.44 -13.81 -1.39
C PRO A 171 -30.51 -14.68 -0.54
N LEU A 172 -29.21 -14.71 -0.87
CA LEU A 172 -28.20 -15.46 -0.10
C LEU A 172 -27.90 -14.78 1.24
N ARG A 173 -27.84 -13.45 1.27
CA ARG A 173 -27.69 -12.66 2.50
C ARG A 173 -28.91 -12.81 3.41
N ALA A 174 -30.12 -12.82 2.84
CA ALA A 174 -31.35 -13.06 3.61
C ALA A 174 -31.31 -14.44 4.28
N ALA A 175 -31.01 -15.50 3.52
CA ALA A 175 -30.88 -16.85 4.07
C ALA A 175 -29.76 -16.98 5.12
N LEU A 176 -28.65 -16.24 4.97
CA LEU A 176 -27.60 -16.17 6.01
C LEU A 176 -28.08 -15.49 7.29
N LYS A 177 -28.93 -14.46 7.21
CA LYS A 177 -29.53 -13.84 8.40
C LYS A 177 -30.43 -14.83 9.14
N ASP A 178 -31.30 -15.52 8.41
CA ASP A 178 -32.16 -16.55 9.00
C ASP A 178 -31.32 -17.69 9.64
N GLU A 179 -30.21 -18.07 9.01
CA GLU A 179 -29.27 -19.04 9.57
C GLU A 179 -28.59 -18.53 10.85
N ILE A 180 -28.18 -17.26 10.89
CA ILE A 180 -27.60 -16.63 12.09
C ILE A 180 -28.59 -16.70 13.25
N ASP A 181 -29.84 -16.31 13.02
CA ASP A 181 -30.89 -16.33 14.05
C ASP A 181 -31.13 -17.77 14.56
N ALA A 182 -31.17 -18.75 13.65
CA ALA A 182 -31.34 -20.16 14.01
C ALA A 182 -30.14 -20.72 14.79
N LEU A 183 -28.92 -20.34 14.43
CA LEU A 183 -27.69 -20.75 15.13
C LEU A 183 -27.64 -20.14 16.53
N GLU A 184 -28.00 -18.87 16.69
CA GLU A 184 -28.07 -18.18 17.98
C GLU A 184 -29.06 -18.86 18.93
N ALA A 185 -30.28 -19.14 18.44
CA ALA A 185 -31.30 -19.86 19.18
C ALA A 185 -30.82 -21.27 19.60
N SER A 186 -30.17 -22.00 18.69
CA SER A 186 -29.64 -23.34 18.94
C SER A 186 -28.52 -23.33 19.98
N ILE A 187 -27.61 -22.35 19.92
CA ILE A 187 -26.52 -22.18 20.89
C ILE A 187 -27.06 -21.86 22.28
N ALA A 188 -28.12 -21.06 22.38
CA ALA A 188 -28.73 -20.70 23.65
C ALA A 188 -29.36 -21.92 24.37
N GLN A 189 -29.87 -22.90 23.62
CA GLN A 189 -30.51 -24.10 24.16
C GLN A 189 -29.53 -25.26 24.45
N MET A 190 -28.27 -25.15 24.04
CA MET A 190 -27.28 -26.21 24.20
C MET A 190 -26.52 -26.14 25.53
N ASN A 191 -26.58 -27.24 26.27
CA ASN A 191 -25.84 -27.47 27.52
C ASN A 191 -24.49 -28.22 27.31
N ASP A 192 -24.31 -28.90 26.17
CA ASP A 192 -23.05 -29.60 25.85
C ASP A 192 -22.03 -28.65 25.19
N ALA A 193 -20.83 -28.56 25.79
CA ALA A 193 -19.74 -27.72 25.33
C ALA A 193 -19.08 -28.20 24.03
N SER A 194 -19.16 -29.50 23.71
CA SER A 194 -18.55 -30.06 22.51
C SER A 194 -19.37 -29.71 21.25
N GLY A 195 -20.68 -30.00 21.26
CA GLY A 195 -21.59 -29.64 20.16
C GLY A 195 -21.68 -28.13 19.93
N ARG A 196 -21.61 -27.33 21.00
CA ARG A 196 -21.67 -25.86 20.92
C ARG A 196 -20.53 -25.23 20.10
N ARG A 197 -19.35 -25.85 20.07
CA ARG A 197 -18.15 -25.28 19.45
C ARG A 197 -18.28 -25.12 17.93
N ASP A 198 -18.87 -26.10 17.25
CA ASP A 198 -19.03 -26.08 15.80
C ASP A 198 -20.14 -25.12 15.35
N PHE A 199 -21.22 -25.00 16.13
CA PHE A 199 -22.25 -24.00 15.91
C PHE A 199 -21.69 -22.58 16.07
N VAL A 200 -20.88 -22.33 17.11
CA VAL A 200 -20.24 -21.03 17.32
C VAL A 200 -19.28 -20.68 16.18
N LYS A 201 -18.48 -21.64 15.70
CA LYS A 201 -17.62 -21.42 14.52
C LYS A 201 -18.44 -21.03 13.28
N ARG A 202 -19.54 -21.74 13.03
CA ARG A 202 -20.43 -21.41 11.89
C ARG A 202 -21.09 -20.05 12.06
N LEU A 203 -21.53 -19.71 13.27
CA LEU A 203 -22.12 -18.40 13.58
C LEU A 203 -21.14 -17.25 13.29
N ILE A 204 -19.87 -17.38 13.72
CA ILE A 204 -18.84 -16.37 13.45
C ILE A 204 -18.61 -16.21 11.95
N GLN A 205 -18.52 -17.33 11.22
CA GLN A 205 -18.38 -17.28 9.76
C GLN A 205 -19.58 -16.63 9.08
N ALA A 206 -20.81 -17.03 9.43
CA ALA A 206 -22.03 -16.49 8.85
C ALA A 206 -22.14 -14.98 9.11
N ARG A 207 -21.82 -14.52 10.33
CA ARG A 207 -21.77 -13.09 10.68
C ARG A 207 -20.73 -12.31 9.86
N GLY A 208 -19.58 -12.92 9.57
CA GLY A 208 -18.56 -12.32 8.70
C GLY A 208 -18.96 -12.27 7.22
N ASP A 209 -19.74 -13.24 6.76
CA ASP A 209 -20.13 -13.40 5.36
C ASP A 209 -21.43 -12.64 5.02
N VAL A 210 -22.31 -12.36 5.99
CA VAL A 210 -23.69 -11.88 5.76
C VAL A 210 -23.78 -10.56 4.97
N GLN A 211 -22.77 -9.70 5.03
CA GLN A 211 -22.74 -8.45 4.27
C GLN A 211 -22.00 -8.58 2.93
N ARG A 212 -21.32 -9.68 2.67
CA ARG A 212 -20.50 -9.88 1.47
C ARG A 212 -21.36 -10.02 0.22
N VAL A 213 -20.86 -9.53 -0.91
CA VAL A 213 -21.57 -9.62 -2.20
C VAL A 213 -21.16 -10.82 -3.05
N PHE A 214 -19.95 -11.36 -2.83
CA PHE A 214 -19.48 -12.58 -3.48
C PHE A 214 -19.85 -13.84 -2.67
N LEU A 215 -21.14 -14.17 -2.64
CA LEU A 215 -21.64 -15.37 -1.96
C LEU A 215 -21.83 -16.56 -2.91
N GLY A 216 -21.77 -17.77 -2.36
CA GLY A 216 -22.11 -19.00 -3.07
C GLY A 216 -22.55 -20.11 -2.13
N VAL A 217 -23.23 -21.12 -2.70
CA VAL A 217 -23.64 -22.31 -1.95
C VAL A 217 -22.58 -23.40 -2.15
N ILE A 218 -22.09 -23.94 -1.04
CA ILE A 218 -21.28 -25.15 -1.00
C ILE A 218 -22.24 -26.32 -0.75
N TYR A 219 -22.32 -27.23 -1.71
CA TYR A 219 -23.10 -28.45 -1.59
C TYR A 219 -22.35 -29.50 -0.76
N GLY A 220 -23.05 -30.17 0.15
CA GLY A 220 -22.49 -31.18 1.02
C GLY A 220 -23.58 -31.88 1.84
N LYS A 221 -23.21 -32.47 2.97
CA LYS A 221 -24.18 -33.07 3.91
C LYS A 221 -25.24 -32.06 4.36
N TYR A 222 -24.83 -30.79 4.48
CA TYR A 222 -25.69 -29.64 4.64
C TYR A 222 -25.23 -28.58 3.65
N ASN A 223 -26.16 -28.02 2.87
CA ASN A 223 -25.84 -26.92 1.98
C ASN A 223 -25.50 -25.68 2.83
N GLN A 224 -24.35 -25.05 2.56
CA GLN A 224 -23.89 -23.90 3.33
C GLN A 224 -23.64 -22.71 2.40
N ILE A 225 -24.12 -21.53 2.80
CA ILE A 225 -23.81 -20.29 2.11
C ILE A 225 -22.52 -19.72 2.71
N THR A 226 -21.55 -19.39 1.87
CA THR A 226 -20.26 -18.82 2.29
C THR A 226 -19.78 -17.77 1.32
N ALA A 227 -18.96 -16.85 1.81
CA ALA A 227 -18.22 -15.93 0.95
C ALA A 227 -17.18 -16.68 0.11
N LEU A 228 -16.96 -16.18 -1.11
CA LEU A 228 -15.99 -16.74 -2.03
C LEU A 228 -14.58 -16.64 -1.43
N SER A 229 -13.86 -17.75 -1.36
CA SER A 229 -12.47 -17.79 -0.88
C SER A 229 -11.47 -17.48 -2.00
N GLY A 230 -10.21 -17.19 -1.64
CA GLY A 230 -9.14 -16.98 -2.64
C GLY A 230 -8.85 -18.22 -3.50
N VAL A 231 -9.07 -19.43 -2.98
CA VAL A 231 -8.96 -20.67 -3.77
C VAL A 231 -10.13 -20.76 -4.75
N ALA A 232 -11.34 -20.49 -4.29
CA ALA A 232 -12.53 -20.52 -5.13
C ALA A 232 -12.51 -19.44 -6.22
N SER A 233 -11.96 -18.26 -5.93
CA SER A 233 -11.78 -17.19 -6.93
C SER A 233 -10.78 -17.59 -8.01
N ARG A 234 -9.70 -18.31 -7.65
CA ARG A 234 -8.77 -18.88 -8.65
C ARG A 234 -9.46 -19.91 -9.55
N VAL A 235 -10.29 -20.80 -8.98
CA VAL A 235 -11.07 -21.77 -9.76
C VAL A 235 -12.07 -21.07 -10.68
N ALA A 236 -12.74 -20.01 -10.20
CA ALA A 236 -13.64 -19.18 -11.00
C ALA A 236 -12.92 -18.56 -12.20
N MET A 237 -11.73 -17.97 -12.01
CA MET A 237 -10.94 -17.38 -13.10
C MET A 237 -10.52 -18.41 -14.17
N LEU A 238 -10.11 -19.61 -13.76
CA LEU A 238 -9.74 -20.67 -14.70
C LEU A 238 -10.94 -21.17 -15.50
N ARG A 239 -12.09 -21.38 -14.82
CA ARG A 239 -13.35 -21.75 -15.47
C ARG A 239 -13.79 -20.68 -16.47
N LEU A 240 -13.71 -19.41 -16.08
CA LEU A 240 -14.05 -18.27 -16.94
C LEU A 240 -13.19 -18.23 -18.19
N ALA A 241 -11.86 -18.41 -18.06
CA ALA A 241 -10.95 -18.45 -19.21
C ALA A 241 -11.32 -19.57 -20.19
N SER A 242 -11.57 -20.78 -19.67
CA SER A 242 -12.02 -21.90 -20.49
C SER A 242 -13.34 -21.62 -21.21
N LYS A 243 -14.33 -21.03 -20.54
CA LYS A 243 -15.63 -20.64 -21.14
C LYS A 243 -15.53 -19.52 -22.17
N ALA A 244 -14.53 -18.65 -22.04
CA ALA A 244 -14.19 -17.65 -23.04
C ALA A 244 -13.36 -18.22 -24.22
N GLY A 245 -13.15 -19.55 -24.27
CA GLY A 245 -12.37 -20.22 -25.32
C GLY A 245 -10.87 -19.95 -25.22
N GLN A 246 -10.36 -19.61 -24.02
CA GLN A 246 -8.95 -19.28 -23.79
C GLN A 246 -8.28 -20.36 -22.94
N GLU A 247 -7.12 -20.86 -23.38
CA GLU A 247 -6.29 -21.79 -22.58
C GLU A 247 -5.41 -21.07 -21.54
N TRP A 248 -5.52 -19.75 -21.46
CA TRP A 248 -4.76 -18.93 -20.54
C TRP A 248 -5.10 -19.25 -19.08
N LYS A 249 -4.08 -19.56 -18.27
CA LYS A 249 -4.24 -19.86 -16.84
C LYS A 249 -4.48 -18.59 -16.03
N LEU A 250 -5.66 -17.99 -16.20
CA LEU A 250 -6.06 -16.75 -15.57
C LEU A 250 -6.05 -16.85 -14.04
N SER A 251 -5.54 -15.80 -13.40
CA SER A 251 -5.58 -15.63 -11.94
C SER A 251 -5.88 -14.19 -11.55
N PRO A 252 -6.46 -13.95 -10.36
CA PRO A 252 -6.84 -12.61 -9.92
C PRO A 252 -5.67 -11.61 -9.89
N HIS A 253 -4.47 -12.07 -9.54
CA HIS A 253 -3.28 -11.20 -9.49
C HIS A 253 -2.85 -10.71 -10.89
N GLN A 254 -3.16 -11.45 -11.96
CA GLN A 254 -2.91 -10.98 -13.33
C GLN A 254 -3.82 -9.81 -13.71
N CYS A 255 -5.06 -9.78 -13.21
CA CYS A 255 -5.96 -8.64 -13.45
C CYS A 255 -5.37 -7.35 -12.88
N ARG A 256 -4.88 -7.39 -11.63
CA ARG A 256 -4.21 -6.25 -11.00
C ARG A 256 -2.96 -5.79 -11.76
N ARG A 257 -2.11 -6.72 -12.21
CA ARG A 257 -0.94 -6.36 -13.05
C ARG A 257 -1.33 -5.77 -14.40
N THR A 258 -2.35 -6.33 -15.04
CA THR A 258 -2.85 -5.86 -16.35
C THR A 258 -3.47 -4.47 -16.24
N TYR A 259 -4.20 -4.20 -15.14
CA TYR A 259 -4.67 -2.85 -14.81
C TYR A 259 -3.51 -1.85 -14.75
N ALA A 260 -2.45 -2.16 -13.98
CA ALA A 260 -1.29 -1.28 -13.86
C ALA A 260 -0.64 -0.98 -15.20
N ARG A 261 -0.44 -2.02 -16.02
CA ARG A 261 0.16 -1.90 -17.35
C ARG A 261 -0.69 -1.01 -18.26
N THR A 262 -2.00 -1.21 -18.26
CA THR A 262 -2.95 -0.43 -19.07
C THR A 262 -2.88 1.07 -18.72
N PHE A 263 -2.77 1.41 -17.43
CA PHE A 263 -2.63 2.80 -16.99
C PHE A 263 -1.30 3.43 -17.41
N VAL A 264 -0.20 2.69 -17.34
CA VAL A 264 1.13 3.20 -17.74
C VAL A 264 1.26 3.33 -19.27
N GLU A 265 0.63 2.45 -20.03
CA GLU A 265 0.56 2.54 -21.50
C GLU A 265 -0.45 3.58 -22.00
N SER A 266 -1.26 4.16 -21.12
CA SER A 266 -2.16 5.24 -21.46
C SER A 266 -1.40 6.52 -21.84
N ARG A 267 -2.13 7.53 -22.36
CA ARG A 267 -1.56 8.86 -22.66
C ARG A 267 -0.95 9.56 -21.43
N MET A 268 -1.26 9.11 -20.21
CA MET A 268 -0.67 9.61 -18.97
C MET A 268 0.76 9.09 -18.73
N GLY A 269 1.22 8.06 -19.44
CA GLY A 269 2.61 7.60 -19.42
C GLY A 269 3.20 7.40 -18.02
N ARG A 270 4.39 7.96 -17.79
CA ARG A 270 5.13 7.84 -16.52
C ARG A 270 4.42 8.55 -15.35
N GLN A 271 3.61 9.57 -15.63
CA GLN A 271 2.84 10.32 -14.62
C GLN A 271 1.73 9.46 -14.00
N ALA A 272 1.28 8.39 -14.70
CA ALA A 272 0.33 7.42 -14.16
C ALA A 272 0.85 6.64 -12.94
N LEU A 273 2.17 6.61 -12.70
CA LEU A 273 2.75 5.92 -11.54
C LEU A 273 2.33 6.53 -10.21
N VAL A 274 2.13 7.85 -10.15
CA VAL A 274 1.64 8.53 -8.95
C VAL A 274 0.20 8.11 -8.69
N PHE A 275 -0.65 8.11 -9.72
CA PHE A 275 -2.01 7.59 -9.63
C PHE A 275 -2.03 6.12 -9.18
N LEU A 276 -1.19 5.27 -9.78
CA LEU A 276 -1.11 3.86 -9.42
C LEU A 276 -0.67 3.65 -7.96
N LYS A 277 0.25 4.46 -7.42
CA LYS A 277 0.60 4.41 -5.99
C LYS A 277 -0.63 4.64 -5.11
N TRP A 278 -1.41 5.67 -5.41
CA TRP A 278 -2.64 6.00 -4.69
C TRP A 278 -3.73 4.95 -4.87
N GLN A 279 -3.92 4.46 -6.09
CA GLN A 279 -4.93 3.45 -6.41
C GLN A 279 -4.59 2.13 -5.73
N PHE A 280 -3.34 1.67 -5.81
CA PHE A 280 -2.91 0.39 -5.25
C PHE A 280 -2.63 0.41 -3.75
N LYS A 281 -2.77 1.57 -3.12
CA LYS A 281 -2.45 1.81 -1.71
C LYS A 281 -1.00 1.43 -1.39
N HIS A 282 -0.08 1.67 -2.32
CA HIS A 282 1.33 1.38 -2.13
C HIS A 282 2.01 2.43 -1.25
N SER A 283 2.94 1.98 -0.41
CA SER A 283 3.70 2.87 0.48
C SER A 283 4.77 3.67 -0.27
N SER A 284 5.24 3.22 -1.43
CA SER A 284 6.25 3.90 -2.24
C SER A 284 5.94 3.89 -3.75
N ILE A 285 6.57 4.80 -4.50
CA ILE A 285 6.49 4.84 -5.97
C ILE A 285 7.20 3.62 -6.57
N SER A 286 8.31 3.18 -5.98
CA SER A 286 9.08 2.01 -6.44
C SER A 286 8.23 0.73 -6.45
N MET A 287 7.38 0.54 -5.44
CA MET A 287 6.40 -0.56 -5.41
C MET A 287 5.39 -0.49 -6.56
N SER A 288 5.07 0.71 -7.05
CA SER A 288 4.15 0.90 -8.19
C SER A 288 4.86 0.73 -9.53
N GLN A 289 6.14 1.12 -9.61
CA GLN A 289 7.00 0.86 -10.76
C GLN A 289 7.14 -0.64 -11.04
N LEU A 290 7.24 -1.48 -10.01
CA LEU A 290 7.30 -2.94 -10.16
C LEU A 290 6.09 -3.53 -10.91
N TYR A 291 4.89 -2.97 -10.71
CA TYR A 291 3.68 -3.41 -11.42
C TYR A 291 3.58 -2.84 -12.84
N ALA A 292 4.27 -1.74 -13.11
CA ALA A 292 4.32 -1.06 -14.41
C ALA A 292 5.50 -1.51 -15.30
N ALA A 293 6.50 -2.18 -14.72
CA ALA A 293 7.75 -2.57 -15.35
C ALA A 293 7.55 -3.48 -16.58
N ASN A 294 8.48 -3.35 -17.53
CA ASN A 294 8.47 -4.11 -18.79
C ASN A 294 8.73 -5.60 -18.50
N PRO A 295 7.93 -6.54 -19.04
CA PRO A 295 8.18 -7.98 -18.95
C PRO A 295 9.56 -8.43 -19.49
N ALA A 296 10.21 -7.61 -20.32
CA ALA A 296 11.52 -7.89 -20.92
C ALA A 296 12.73 -7.37 -20.10
N GLN A 297 12.52 -6.70 -18.95
CA GLN A 297 13.61 -6.24 -18.07
C GLN A 297 13.82 -7.21 -16.91
N ASP A 298 15.08 -7.45 -16.56
CA ASP A 298 15.50 -8.38 -15.52
C ASP A 298 14.95 -7.97 -14.14
N PRO A 299 14.03 -8.75 -13.55
CA PRO A 299 13.44 -8.46 -12.24
C PRO A 299 14.42 -8.64 -11.08
N ALA A 300 15.48 -9.47 -11.23
CA ALA A 300 16.52 -9.64 -10.21
C ALA A 300 17.25 -8.32 -9.96
N LEU A 301 17.51 -7.57 -11.03
CA LEU A 301 18.09 -6.23 -10.96
C LEU A 301 17.27 -5.28 -10.07
N TYR A 302 15.95 -5.43 -9.98
CA TYR A 302 15.10 -4.55 -9.17
C TYR A 302 15.04 -4.94 -7.70
N GLU A 303 15.09 -6.25 -7.38
CA GLU A 303 15.28 -6.69 -5.98
C GLU A 303 16.69 -6.36 -5.51
N ASP A 304 17.70 -6.54 -6.36
CA ASP A 304 19.06 -6.07 -6.12
C ASP A 304 19.06 -4.56 -5.90
N MET A 305 18.41 -3.76 -6.76
CA MET A 305 18.30 -2.30 -6.55
C MET A 305 17.54 -1.92 -5.27
N LEU A 306 16.53 -2.68 -4.85
CA LEU A 306 15.78 -2.39 -3.61
C LEU A 306 16.55 -2.81 -2.36
N ALA A 307 17.28 -3.92 -2.42
CA ALA A 307 18.20 -4.38 -1.38
C ALA A 307 19.38 -3.40 -1.28
N GLU A 308 20.00 -3.06 -2.40
CA GLU A 308 21.05 -2.03 -2.50
C GLU A 308 20.53 -0.69 -1.98
N TYR A 309 19.31 -0.28 -2.33
CA TYR A 309 18.73 0.96 -1.82
C TYR A 309 18.44 0.89 -0.31
N PHE A 310 18.05 -0.27 0.22
CA PHE A 310 17.90 -0.47 1.66
C PHE A 310 19.25 -0.43 2.37
N ASP A 311 20.26 -1.08 1.82
CA ASP A 311 21.63 -1.10 2.32
C ASP A 311 22.22 0.32 2.29
N ILE A 312 22.08 1.06 1.18
CA ILE A 312 22.46 2.49 1.08
C ILE A 312 21.76 3.32 2.17
N LYS A 313 20.47 3.08 2.45
CA LYS A 313 19.77 3.81 3.51
C LYS A 313 20.25 3.43 4.90
N ARG A 314 20.52 2.16 5.15
CA ARG A 314 21.09 1.67 6.40
C ARG A 314 22.46 2.31 6.62
N ASP A 315 23.32 2.26 5.61
CA ASP A 315 24.69 2.76 5.65
C ASP A 315 24.70 4.30 5.81
N LEU A 316 23.79 5.03 5.15
CA LEU A 316 23.60 6.47 5.38
C LEU A 316 23.17 6.75 6.83
N LEU A 317 22.17 6.03 7.36
CA LEU A 317 21.70 6.23 8.73
C LEU A 317 22.74 5.82 9.78
N GLU A 318 23.53 4.79 9.50
CA GLU A 318 24.64 4.35 10.33
C GLU A 318 25.73 5.42 10.36
N THR A 319 26.16 5.88 9.19
CA THR A 319 27.11 6.99 9.01
C THR A 319 26.62 8.25 9.72
N TRP A 320 25.37 8.66 9.51
CA TRP A 320 24.77 9.81 10.19
C TRP A 320 24.58 9.60 11.69
N SER A 321 24.68 8.38 12.20
CA SER A 321 24.66 8.11 13.64
C SER A 321 26.06 8.12 14.25
N SER A 322 27.12 7.96 13.45
CA SER A 322 28.51 7.91 13.90
C SER A 322 28.93 9.19 14.62
N PRO A 323 29.62 9.11 15.78
CA PRO A 323 29.99 10.29 16.57
C PRO A 323 30.76 11.34 15.78
N ASP A 324 31.67 10.92 14.90
CA ASP A 324 32.59 11.79 14.18
C ASP A 324 31.99 12.40 12.90
N GLN A 325 30.87 11.87 12.41
CA GLN A 325 30.27 12.33 11.15
C GLN A 325 29.67 13.72 11.30
N ARG A 326 30.17 14.73 10.59
CA ARG A 326 29.53 16.06 10.58
C ARG A 326 28.30 16.06 9.69
N LEU A 327 27.28 16.82 10.09
CA LEU A 327 26.03 17.00 9.36
C LEU A 327 25.59 18.47 9.41
N SER A 328 25.08 18.95 8.29
CA SER A 328 24.33 20.22 8.16
C SER A 328 22.89 19.94 7.70
N GLY A 329 22.12 20.97 7.39
CA GLY A 329 20.69 20.88 7.18
C GLY A 329 19.89 20.83 8.50
N GLY A 330 18.63 21.24 8.46
CA GLY A 330 17.80 21.32 9.67
C GLY A 330 17.55 19.96 10.33
N ALA A 331 17.38 18.89 9.54
CA ALA A 331 17.29 17.53 10.08
C ALA A 331 18.66 17.00 10.51
N GLY A 332 19.72 17.30 9.77
CA GLY A 332 21.09 16.87 10.11
C GLY A 332 21.55 17.40 11.47
N ARG A 333 21.34 18.70 11.74
CA ARG A 333 21.61 19.28 13.06
C ARG A 333 20.77 18.63 14.16
N LYS A 334 19.51 18.27 13.88
CA LYS A 334 18.68 17.54 14.84
C LYS A 334 19.20 16.13 15.11
N ILE A 335 19.73 15.44 14.10
CA ILE A 335 20.38 14.14 14.26
C ILE A 335 21.60 14.27 15.17
N LEU A 336 22.44 15.30 14.97
CA LEU A 336 23.58 15.57 15.86
C LEU A 336 23.16 15.75 17.32
N GLU A 337 22.08 16.50 17.59
CA GLU A 337 21.52 16.64 18.94
C GLU A 337 21.06 15.30 19.52
N MET A 338 20.42 14.45 18.71
CA MET A 338 19.89 13.16 19.16
C MET A 338 20.99 12.14 19.47
N ARG A 339 22.18 12.24 18.85
CA ARG A 339 23.32 11.33 19.11
C ARG A 339 23.76 11.34 20.58
N ALA A 340 23.51 12.42 21.32
CA ALA A 340 23.85 12.50 22.75
C ALA A 340 22.99 11.58 23.64
N SER A 341 21.89 11.04 23.12
CA SER A 341 20.99 10.15 23.87
C SER A 341 21.46 8.70 23.78
N ALA A 342 21.53 8.00 24.92
CA ALA A 342 21.89 6.58 24.96
C ALA A 342 20.78 5.73 24.31
N VAL A 343 21.11 5.03 23.22
CA VAL A 343 20.22 4.08 22.55
C VAL A 343 20.68 2.65 22.87
N PRO A 344 19.82 1.80 23.47
CA PRO A 344 20.20 0.45 23.89
C PRO A 344 20.64 -0.48 22.74
N ASP A 345 20.05 -0.31 21.55
CA ASP A 345 20.32 -1.13 20.37
C ASP A 345 20.25 -0.25 19.12
N ARG A 346 21.43 0.23 18.70
CA ARG A 346 21.56 1.23 17.64
C ARG A 346 21.40 0.62 16.24
N GLU A 347 21.86 -0.62 16.06
CA GLU A 347 21.73 -1.36 14.81
C GLU A 347 20.25 -1.63 14.50
N ARG A 348 19.47 -2.07 15.50
CA ARG A 348 18.04 -2.27 15.35
C ARG A 348 17.27 -0.97 15.12
N LEU A 349 17.69 0.13 15.74
CA LEU A 349 17.10 1.45 15.49
C LEU A 349 17.33 1.90 14.05
N VAL A 350 18.56 1.76 13.54
CA VAL A 350 18.92 2.11 12.16
C VAL A 350 18.13 1.25 11.17
N ALA A 351 18.09 -0.07 11.36
CA ALA A 351 17.33 -0.97 10.50
C ALA A 351 15.83 -0.64 10.46
N ASN A 352 15.20 -0.44 11.63
CA ASN A 352 13.78 -0.07 11.70
C ASN A 352 13.50 1.30 11.08
N THR A 353 14.39 2.26 11.29
CA THR A 353 14.27 3.60 10.69
C THR A 353 14.39 3.52 9.18
N ALA A 354 15.38 2.77 8.66
CA ALA A 354 15.57 2.53 7.24
C ALA A 354 14.35 1.87 6.57
N MET A 355 13.57 1.07 7.29
CA MET A 355 12.32 0.51 6.77
C MET A 355 11.18 1.54 6.68
N GLN A 356 11.14 2.50 7.61
CA GLN A 356 9.99 3.40 7.80
C GLN A 356 10.12 4.74 7.07
N ILE A 357 11.33 5.29 6.97
CA ILE A 357 11.55 6.61 6.35
C ILE A 357 11.94 6.47 4.88
N ASN A 358 11.55 7.43 4.05
CA ASN A 358 12.10 7.59 2.70
C ASN A 358 13.24 8.60 2.72
N ILE A 359 14.38 8.27 2.10
CA ILE A 359 15.53 9.16 1.94
C ILE A 359 15.73 9.40 0.44
N ARG A 360 15.77 10.66 0.01
CA ARG A 360 15.90 11.03 -1.41
C ARG A 360 17.15 11.89 -1.60
N ALA A 361 17.98 11.55 -2.57
CA ALA A 361 19.06 12.43 -3.02
C ALA A 361 18.46 13.66 -3.72
N THR A 362 18.97 14.84 -3.40
CA THR A 362 18.53 16.13 -4.00
C THR A 362 19.65 16.81 -4.80
N GLY A 363 20.82 16.18 -4.90
CA GLY A 363 22.02 16.70 -5.56
C GLY A 363 22.85 17.66 -4.69
N HIS A 364 22.26 18.25 -3.64
CA HIS A 364 22.93 19.14 -2.68
C HIS A 364 22.71 18.69 -1.22
N GLY A 365 22.23 17.46 -1.05
CA GLY A 365 21.96 16.83 0.24
C GLY A 365 20.89 15.74 0.13
N TRP A 366 20.44 15.26 1.29
CA TRP A 366 19.43 14.22 1.46
C TRP A 366 18.14 14.78 2.05
N CYS A 367 17.00 14.31 1.54
CA CYS A 367 15.68 14.71 1.98
C CYS A 367 14.94 13.53 2.62
N ILE A 368 14.55 13.68 3.89
CA ILE A 368 13.78 12.70 4.66
C ILE A 368 12.26 12.99 4.69
N ALA A 369 11.81 14.00 3.93
CA ALA A 369 10.42 14.40 3.87
C ALA A 369 9.53 13.26 3.33
N GLN A 370 8.41 13.01 4.02
CA GLN A 370 7.35 12.14 3.53
C GLN A 370 6.42 12.88 2.55
N ASP A 371 5.39 12.19 2.05
CA ASP A 371 4.58 12.57 0.88
C ASP A 371 3.94 13.99 0.92
N SER A 372 3.82 14.63 2.09
CA SER A 372 3.26 15.98 2.27
C SER A 372 4.26 17.05 2.75
N GLY A 373 5.57 16.76 2.80
CA GLY A 373 6.50 17.54 3.62
C GLY A 373 7.31 18.68 2.96
N CYS A 374 7.56 18.66 1.65
CA CYS A 374 8.53 19.56 0.99
C CYS A 374 7.99 20.28 -0.26
N GLY A 375 6.97 19.74 -0.94
CA GLY A 375 6.44 20.31 -2.19
C GLY A 375 7.41 20.31 -3.39
N GLY A 376 8.64 19.78 -3.23
CA GLY A 376 9.63 19.65 -4.29
C GLY A 376 10.45 20.91 -4.59
N ALA A 377 10.23 22.01 -3.86
CA ALA A 377 10.90 23.29 -4.10
C ALA A 377 12.43 23.23 -3.94
N GLY A 378 12.94 22.33 -3.09
CA GLY A 378 14.39 22.14 -2.87
C GLY A 378 15.15 21.69 -4.12
N LEU A 379 14.49 21.09 -5.12
CA LEU A 379 15.14 20.73 -6.39
C LEU A 379 15.53 21.97 -7.22
N TYR A 380 14.78 23.06 -7.08
CA TYR A 380 14.97 24.29 -7.84
C TYR A 380 15.71 25.37 -7.03
N GLU A 381 15.63 25.30 -5.70
CA GLU A 381 16.26 26.28 -4.81
C GLU A 381 16.95 25.56 -3.64
N SER A 382 18.23 25.26 -3.83
CA SER A 382 19.06 24.51 -2.86
C SER A 382 19.17 25.21 -1.51
N THR A 383 19.17 26.55 -1.48
CA THR A 383 19.29 27.34 -0.25
C THR A 383 18.12 27.15 0.72
N ARG A 384 16.95 26.69 0.25
CA ARG A 384 15.83 26.30 1.13
C ARG A 384 16.14 25.08 1.99
N CYS A 385 17.04 24.21 1.55
CA CYS A 385 17.39 22.99 2.24
C CYS A 385 18.39 23.23 3.40
N VAL A 386 18.94 24.44 3.55
CA VAL A 386 19.91 24.77 4.62
C VAL A 386 19.28 24.67 6.01
N ASP A 387 18.07 25.20 6.20
CA ASP A 387 17.35 25.18 7.49
C ASP A 387 16.06 24.34 7.46
N CYS A 388 15.85 23.58 6.38
CA CYS A 388 14.69 22.71 6.27
C CYS A 388 14.72 21.57 7.29
N ARG A 389 13.62 21.38 8.02
CA ARG A 389 13.41 20.30 9.02
C ARG A 389 13.56 18.88 8.48
N ASN A 390 13.59 18.71 7.16
CA ASN A 390 13.67 17.42 6.48
C ASN A 390 14.99 17.24 5.70
N SER A 391 15.91 18.21 5.77
CA SER A 391 17.16 18.20 5.01
C SER A 391 18.33 17.73 5.89
N VAL A 392 19.07 16.75 5.39
CA VAL A 392 20.33 16.27 5.96
C VAL A 392 21.41 16.49 4.90
N ILE A 393 22.43 17.27 5.23
CA ILE A 393 23.58 17.49 4.35
C ILE A 393 24.76 16.82 5.05
N ASP A 394 25.45 15.91 4.39
CA ASP A 394 26.66 15.27 4.91
C ASP A 394 27.90 15.72 4.13
N GLU A 395 29.06 15.19 4.51
CA GLU A 395 30.36 15.64 4.02
C GLU A 395 30.53 15.44 2.51
N GLU A 396 29.85 14.45 1.92
CA GLU A 396 29.88 14.19 0.47
C GLU A 396 29.39 15.40 -0.34
N HIS A 397 28.52 16.23 0.24
CA HIS A 397 27.92 17.37 -0.44
C HIS A 397 28.70 18.69 -0.25
N ILE A 398 29.80 18.70 0.52
CA ILE A 398 30.59 19.92 0.77
C ILE A 398 31.07 20.56 -0.54
N GLY A 399 31.60 19.75 -1.46
CA GLY A 399 32.09 20.25 -2.76
C GLY A 399 30.98 20.91 -3.60
N VAL A 400 29.75 20.37 -3.52
CA VAL A 400 28.58 20.97 -4.17
C VAL A 400 28.26 22.34 -3.55
N TRP A 401 28.28 22.45 -2.22
CA TRP A 401 28.02 23.71 -1.54
C TRP A 401 29.12 24.76 -1.75
N GLN A 402 30.39 24.34 -1.88
CA GLN A 402 31.48 25.21 -2.32
C GLN A 402 31.25 25.72 -3.74
N GLY A 403 30.82 24.85 -4.66
CA GLY A 403 30.47 25.25 -6.02
C GLY A 403 29.30 26.23 -6.07
N ILE A 404 28.23 25.98 -5.31
CA ILE A 404 27.09 26.91 -5.16
C ILE A 404 27.56 28.26 -4.59
N HIS A 405 28.47 28.23 -3.62
CA HIS A 405 29.01 29.44 -3.02
C HIS A 405 29.85 30.25 -4.03
N GLU A 406 30.68 29.58 -4.82
CA GLU A 406 31.50 30.23 -5.86
C GLU A 406 30.63 30.83 -6.96
N GLN A 407 29.64 30.09 -7.45
CA GLN A 407 28.71 30.58 -8.48
C GLN A 407 27.96 31.84 -8.02
N HIS A 408 27.51 31.89 -6.76
CA HIS A 408 26.90 33.11 -6.22
C HIS A 408 27.91 34.25 -6.04
N ARG A 409 29.20 33.95 -5.83
CA ARG A 409 30.25 34.98 -5.77
C ARG A 409 30.48 35.58 -7.17
N GLU A 410 30.65 34.73 -8.18
CA GLU A 410 30.77 35.14 -9.58
C GLU A 410 29.57 36.01 -10.02
N MET A 411 28.36 35.65 -9.61
CA MET A 411 27.17 36.48 -9.89
C MET A 411 27.24 37.89 -9.29
N LEU A 412 27.89 38.09 -8.12
CA LEU A 412 28.06 39.43 -7.55
C LEU A 412 29.10 40.28 -8.28
N GLU A 413 29.94 39.68 -9.12
CA GLU A 413 30.92 40.40 -9.94
C GLU A 413 30.30 40.96 -11.23
N LEU A 414 29.08 40.53 -11.58
CA LEU A 414 28.33 41.04 -12.72
C LEU A 414 27.75 42.44 -12.42
N ASP A 415 27.88 43.36 -13.38
CA ASP A 415 27.48 44.76 -13.25
C ASP A 415 26.06 45.07 -13.74
N ASP A 416 25.37 44.08 -14.33
CA ASP A 416 24.03 44.20 -14.92
C ASP A 416 22.89 43.73 -13.98
N LEU A 417 23.21 43.25 -12.78
CA LEU A 417 22.23 42.78 -11.81
C LEU A 417 21.71 43.91 -10.91
N GLY A 418 20.38 44.07 -10.87
CA GLY A 418 19.71 45.06 -10.03
C GLY A 418 19.86 44.81 -8.51
N PRO A 419 19.56 45.81 -7.67
CA PRO A 419 19.79 45.76 -6.22
C PRO A 419 19.05 44.62 -5.51
N VAL A 420 17.88 44.23 -6.01
CA VAL A 420 17.07 43.11 -5.46
C VAL A 420 17.76 41.76 -5.71
N ALA A 421 18.32 41.56 -6.90
CA ALA A 421 19.07 40.34 -7.24
C ALA A 421 20.33 40.25 -6.38
N ASN A 422 21.10 41.34 -6.27
CA ASN A 422 22.29 41.40 -5.41
C ASN A 422 21.99 41.12 -3.93
N ALA A 423 20.86 41.62 -3.41
CA ALA A 423 20.44 41.32 -2.04
C ALA A 423 20.11 39.83 -1.83
N ARG A 424 19.48 39.18 -2.82
CA ARG A 424 19.21 37.73 -2.79
C ARG A 424 20.52 36.93 -2.84
N ILE A 425 21.41 37.25 -3.77
CA ILE A 425 22.69 36.54 -3.93
C ILE A 425 23.52 36.62 -2.64
N ARG A 426 23.58 37.80 -1.98
CA ARG A 426 24.26 37.93 -0.67
C ARG A 426 23.65 37.05 0.42
N ARG A 427 22.33 36.88 0.44
CA ARG A 427 21.66 35.96 1.37
C ARG A 427 22.04 34.52 1.07
N ASP A 428 22.04 34.12 -0.19
CA ASP A 428 22.37 32.77 -0.63
C ASP A 428 23.87 32.45 -0.38
N LEU A 429 24.76 33.44 -0.49
CA LEU A 429 26.16 33.35 -0.05
C LEU A 429 26.29 33.09 1.46
N ALA A 430 25.53 33.81 2.28
CA ALA A 430 25.54 33.58 3.73
C ALA A 430 25.03 32.18 4.10
N LEU A 431 23.99 31.71 3.42
CA LEU A 431 23.41 30.37 3.63
C LEU A 431 24.36 29.25 3.21
N SER A 432 25.02 29.38 2.05
CA SER A 432 26.05 28.42 1.61
C SER A 432 27.29 28.44 2.51
N ALA A 433 27.74 29.62 2.95
CA ALA A 433 28.84 29.74 3.90
C ALA A 433 28.54 29.07 5.24
N LYS A 434 27.30 29.19 5.74
CA LYS A 434 26.82 28.48 6.93
C LYS A 434 26.96 26.96 6.79
N VAL A 435 26.53 26.39 5.66
CA VAL A 435 26.67 24.94 5.41
C VAL A 435 28.14 24.54 5.39
N ILE A 436 29.00 25.28 4.71
CA ILE A 436 30.44 24.95 4.62
C ILE A 436 31.11 25.06 6.00
N ALA A 437 30.70 26.04 6.81
CA ALA A 437 31.19 26.21 8.18
C ALA A 437 30.75 25.09 9.13
N ASP A 438 29.56 24.52 8.97
CA ASP A 438 29.10 23.35 9.75
C ASP A 438 30.05 22.14 9.59
N PHE A 439 30.79 22.08 8.47
CA PHE A 439 31.81 21.06 8.22
C PHE A 439 33.24 21.48 8.61
N GLY A 440 33.43 22.66 9.22
CA GLY A 440 34.72 23.17 9.67
C GLY A 440 35.67 23.55 8.55
N VAL A 441 35.15 23.82 7.35
CA VAL A 441 35.92 24.34 6.21
C VAL A 441 35.76 25.86 6.20
N ALA A 442 36.89 26.57 6.10
CA ALA A 442 36.86 28.02 5.98
C ALA A 442 36.58 28.42 4.53
N VAL A 443 35.61 29.31 4.33
CA VAL A 443 35.36 29.95 3.04
C VAL A 443 36.13 31.27 3.02
N ASN A 444 37.23 31.32 2.25
CA ASN A 444 38.09 32.50 2.04
C ASN A 444 38.21 33.45 3.24
N GLY A 445 38.73 32.96 4.37
CA GLY A 445 39.30 33.81 5.42
C GLY A 445 38.32 34.73 6.17
N VAL A 446 37.00 34.60 6.01
CA VAL A 446 36.04 35.37 6.82
C VAL A 446 35.31 34.43 7.77
N ILE A 447 35.86 34.32 8.98
CA ILE A 447 35.04 34.03 10.15
C ILE A 447 34.18 35.28 10.32
N ALA A 448 32.96 35.26 9.78
CA ALA A 448 32.01 36.32 10.04
C ALA A 448 31.60 36.19 11.52
N GLU A 449 32.24 36.98 12.37
CA GLU A 449 31.71 37.28 13.70
C GLU A 449 30.25 37.68 13.55
N ILE A 450 29.38 36.89 14.17
CA ILE A 450 27.98 37.23 14.33
C ILE A 450 27.96 38.48 15.22
N GLN A 451 27.83 39.65 14.61
CA GLN A 451 27.47 40.87 15.35
C GLN A 451 26.09 40.63 15.97
N PRO A 452 25.94 40.74 17.30
CA PRO A 452 24.65 40.63 17.94
C PRO A 452 23.75 41.75 17.42
N ILE A 453 22.52 41.40 17.04
CA ILE A 453 21.48 42.40 16.80
C ILE A 453 21.21 43.06 18.15
N GLU A 454 21.61 44.33 18.28
CA GLU A 454 21.22 45.16 19.42
C GLU A 454 19.70 45.27 19.46
N SER A 455 19.14 44.66 20.50
CA SER A 455 17.80 44.97 21.00
C SER A 455 17.75 46.44 21.42
N SER A 456 17.23 47.32 20.57
CA SER A 456 16.80 48.65 21.01
C SER A 456 15.49 49.07 20.33
N GLN A 457 14.43 49.08 21.15
CA GLN A 457 13.24 49.96 21.13
C GLN A 457 12.36 49.82 19.86
N ILE A 458 11.19 49.16 19.87
CA ILE A 458 9.94 49.33 20.66
C ILE A 458 9.07 48.09 20.45
#